data_AF-A0A2W7NBQ8-F1
#
_entry.id   AF-A0A2W7NBQ8-F1
#
_cell.length_a   1.000
_cell.length_b   1.000
_cell.length_c   1.000
_cell.angle_alpha   90.00
_cell.angle_beta   90.00
_cell.angle_gamma   90.00
#
_symmetry.space_group_name_H-M   'P 1'
#
loop_
_entity.id
_entity.type
_entity.pdbx_description
1 polymer ?
#
loop_
_entity_poly.entity_id
_entity_poly.type
_entity_poly.pdbx_seq_one_letter_code
_entity_poly.pdbx_strand_id
1 'polypeptide(L)'
;MKMRNFTTTTKGWLLALALMASTAATQAQTTVFEENFNEVTQGNSTSTSGSNTAWTGNDNFTSVTNAYEADKAIKLGASSKTGSITTKELDLSTNNGAFKVEFDVKGWTKVEGDIKVSIVGTTTAESLTYSSTMSSVSFESKEVIFNTGGTSACQIMIETTAKRAFIDNIKISTLATTTNPNLSVSNLLSFGTLLAGESKTTNLNLKAANLTGDLTANLTSSTFSIPNTTIAQSTAQSNEGFDLPVTFAPAAKGAHTATLTLSGGGLTQDVTVTLTGNAYEVKNMASVSALRNEWTGTEDQYTRYLLEGQALVTYASGKNMYVQDNHAGILIYDKNSDIAPAGAALGDLVSGMTGTLKLYGGLLELEINQPGLTIHSNANAVSPLEITADEFVNNFASYESRLVHIQNVNFTTADGTTTFTAKAQNLDVTYGDRSFVVRTMAGAGFESHTIPEKAHVTGLAIQYNATLQLSPRTPGDLNTTLMGVTHKTIPPTSRWSMVP
;
A
#
# COMPACT_ATOMS: atom_id res chain seq x y z
N MET A 1 70.75 27.61 3.60
CA MET A 1 69.85 28.01 4.70
C MET A 1 68.41 28.08 4.18
N LYS A 2 67.65 27.00 4.33
CA LYS A 2 66.18 26.95 4.52
C LYS A 2 65.78 25.47 4.53
N MET A 3 65.73 24.91 5.73
CA MET A 3 65.11 23.61 6.01
C MET A 3 63.62 23.71 5.67
N ARG A 4 63.09 22.74 4.91
CA ARG A 4 61.66 22.46 4.84
C ARG A 4 61.44 21.07 5.43
N ASN A 5 60.82 21.05 6.59
CA ASN A 5 60.34 19.85 7.25
C ASN A 5 59.20 19.24 6.43
N PHE A 6 59.36 17.98 6.02
CA PHE A 6 58.25 17.10 5.68
C PHE A 6 58.32 15.91 6.63
N THR A 7 57.54 15.99 7.71
CA THR A 7 57.16 14.85 8.54
C THR A 7 56.06 14.08 7.80
N THR A 8 56.40 12.95 7.18
CA THR A 8 55.41 11.94 6.77
C THR A 8 55.34 10.85 7.82
N THR A 9 54.38 10.99 8.73
CA THR A 9 54.00 9.97 9.70
C THR A 9 53.20 8.88 8.98
N THR A 10 53.79 7.69 8.89
CA THR A 10 53.12 6.43 8.54
C THR A 10 51.92 6.18 9.47
N LYS A 11 50.70 6.22 8.93
CA LYS A 11 49.52 5.65 9.59
C LYS A 11 49.18 4.34 8.89
N GLY A 12 49.59 3.24 9.54
CA GLY A 12 49.13 1.90 9.22
C GLY A 12 47.61 1.82 9.36
N TRP A 13 46.98 1.25 8.34
CA TRP A 13 45.56 0.91 8.38
C TRP A 13 45.43 -0.37 9.19
N LEU A 14 45.01 -0.25 10.46
CA LEU A 14 44.43 -1.37 11.18
C LEU A 14 43.01 -1.57 10.63
N LEU A 15 42.84 -2.63 9.83
CA LEU A 15 41.54 -3.17 9.51
C LEU A 15 41.02 -3.87 10.76
N ALA A 16 40.27 -3.15 11.60
CA ALA A 16 39.50 -3.77 12.67
C ALA A 16 38.31 -4.48 12.01
N LEU A 17 38.47 -5.77 11.74
CA LEU A 17 37.37 -6.67 11.41
C LEU A 17 36.52 -6.78 12.68
N ALA A 18 35.49 -5.95 12.79
CA ALA A 18 34.48 -6.09 13.83
C ALA A 18 33.75 -7.42 13.59
N LEU A 19 34.19 -8.45 14.30
CA LEU A 19 33.48 -9.72 14.41
C LEU A 19 32.18 -9.44 15.17
N MET A 20 31.14 -9.06 14.44
CA MET A 20 29.76 -9.09 14.94
C MET A 20 29.39 -10.57 15.11
N ALA A 21 29.73 -11.13 16.26
CA ALA A 21 29.24 -12.43 16.67
C ALA A 21 27.74 -12.31 16.89
N SER A 22 26.95 -12.57 15.84
CA SER A 22 25.56 -12.96 16.01
C SER A 22 25.57 -14.25 16.80
N THR A 23 25.20 -14.20 18.08
CA THR A 23 25.01 -15.40 18.90
C THR A 23 23.73 -16.08 18.46
N ALA A 24 23.70 -16.62 17.24
CA ALA A 24 22.75 -17.66 16.91
C ALA A 24 22.93 -18.75 17.98
N ALA A 25 21.82 -19.24 18.55
CA ALA A 25 21.86 -20.43 19.38
C ALA A 25 22.21 -21.61 18.46
N THR A 26 23.50 -21.80 18.21
CA THR A 26 24.02 -22.90 17.43
C THR A 26 24.00 -24.12 18.32
N GLN A 27 23.10 -25.07 18.07
CA GLN A 27 23.42 -26.44 18.46
C GLN A 27 24.62 -26.87 17.62
N ALA A 28 25.72 -27.20 18.29
CA ALA A 28 26.95 -27.57 17.62
C ALA A 28 26.74 -28.87 16.82
N GLN A 29 27.37 -28.95 15.64
CA GLN A 29 27.55 -30.22 14.94
C GLN A 29 28.15 -31.24 15.91
N THR A 30 27.53 -32.41 16.01
CA THR A 30 27.99 -33.48 16.89
C THR A 30 28.36 -34.70 16.05
N THR A 31 29.56 -35.25 16.24
CA THR A 31 29.93 -36.55 15.65
C THR A 31 29.19 -37.65 16.42
N VAL A 32 28.34 -38.39 15.74
CA VAL A 32 27.52 -39.46 16.35
C VAL A 32 28.06 -40.86 16.05
N PHE A 33 28.92 -40.98 15.05
CA PHE A 33 29.50 -42.25 14.62
C PHE A 33 30.87 -42.03 13.97
N GLU A 34 31.82 -42.90 14.27
CA GLU A 34 33.13 -42.95 13.62
C GLU A 34 33.63 -44.40 13.56
N GLU A 35 34.13 -44.81 12.41
CA GLU A 35 34.80 -46.09 12.19
C GLU A 35 35.94 -45.91 11.18
N ASN A 36 37.16 -46.29 11.57
CA ASN A 36 38.38 -46.15 10.77
C ASN A 36 39.02 -47.50 10.41
N PHE A 37 38.37 -48.61 10.78
CA PHE A 37 38.77 -49.98 10.49
C PHE A 37 40.21 -50.34 10.89
N ASN A 38 40.85 -49.61 11.81
CA ASN A 38 42.23 -49.87 12.22
C ASN A 38 42.42 -51.28 12.82
N GLU A 39 41.35 -51.91 13.31
CA GLU A 39 41.34 -53.28 13.82
C GLU A 39 41.39 -54.35 12.72
N VAL A 40 41.08 -53.99 11.47
CA VAL A 40 41.14 -54.87 10.30
C VAL A 40 42.58 -54.95 9.81
N THR A 41 43.25 -56.07 10.06
CA THR A 41 44.70 -56.22 9.79
C THR A 41 45.02 -57.22 8.67
N GLN A 42 44.03 -57.93 8.14
CA GLN A 42 44.26 -58.87 7.04
C GLN A 42 43.98 -58.23 5.68
N GLY A 43 44.73 -58.70 4.68
CA GLY A 43 44.51 -58.35 3.29
C GLY A 43 45.22 -57.05 2.86
N ASN A 44 44.75 -56.45 1.77
CA ASN A 44 45.15 -55.11 1.32
C ASN A 44 44.17 -54.58 0.25
N SER A 45 44.21 -53.26 0.01
CA SER A 45 43.44 -52.57 -1.02
C SER A 45 44.21 -52.30 -2.33
N THR A 46 45.34 -52.99 -2.54
CA THR A 46 46.31 -52.70 -3.62
C THR A 46 46.46 -53.82 -4.66
N SER A 47 45.88 -55.01 -4.44
CA SER A 47 45.97 -56.13 -5.36
C SER A 47 44.65 -56.90 -5.49
N THR A 48 44.48 -57.58 -6.63
CA THR A 48 43.22 -58.28 -6.93
C THR A 48 42.98 -59.55 -6.11
N SER A 49 44.02 -60.06 -5.45
CA SER A 49 43.95 -61.20 -4.53
C SER A 49 44.13 -60.79 -3.07
N GLY A 50 44.12 -59.48 -2.79
CA GLY A 50 44.42 -58.92 -1.48
C GLY A 50 43.29 -59.01 -0.46
N SER A 51 42.04 -59.24 -0.86
CA SER A 51 40.88 -59.12 0.06
C SER A 51 39.94 -60.32 -0.07
N ASN A 52 40.41 -61.49 0.36
CA ASN A 52 39.66 -62.75 0.27
C ASN A 52 39.03 -63.20 1.60
N THR A 53 39.49 -62.66 2.72
CA THR A 53 38.92 -62.94 4.04
C THR A 53 37.60 -62.20 4.20
N ALA A 54 36.50 -62.92 4.45
CA ALA A 54 35.20 -62.31 4.68
C ALA A 54 35.23 -61.51 6.00
N TRP A 55 34.70 -60.29 5.96
CA TRP A 55 34.52 -59.47 7.16
C TRP A 55 33.09 -59.59 7.64
N THR A 56 32.91 -59.91 8.92
CA THR A 56 31.59 -60.21 9.52
C THR A 56 30.96 -59.02 10.25
N GLY A 57 31.55 -57.83 10.16
CA GLY A 57 31.12 -56.64 10.90
C GLY A 57 31.85 -56.48 12.23
N ASN A 58 31.42 -55.48 13.00
CA ASN A 58 31.90 -55.15 14.34
C ASN A 58 30.78 -54.44 15.13
N ASP A 59 31.07 -53.91 16.32
CA ASP A 59 30.08 -53.21 17.16
C ASP A 59 29.45 -52.00 16.45
N ASN A 60 30.17 -51.39 15.50
CA ASN A 60 29.72 -50.24 14.73
C ASN A 60 28.90 -50.63 13.50
N PHE A 61 29.14 -51.80 12.90
CA PHE A 61 28.45 -52.32 11.72
C PHE A 61 27.81 -53.68 11.99
N THR A 62 26.51 -53.65 12.25
CA THR A 62 25.74 -54.82 12.75
C THR A 62 25.13 -55.68 11.63
N SER A 63 25.14 -55.20 10.38
CA SER A 63 24.72 -55.98 9.21
C SER A 63 25.67 -55.75 8.05
N VAL A 64 26.15 -56.84 7.46
CA VAL A 64 27.13 -56.82 6.37
C VAL A 64 26.71 -57.78 5.25
N THR A 65 26.99 -57.41 4.00
CA THR A 65 26.75 -58.25 2.82
C THR A 65 27.94 -58.18 1.89
N ASN A 66 28.51 -59.34 1.54
CA ASN A 66 29.66 -59.46 0.64
C ASN A 66 30.82 -58.50 0.99
N ALA A 67 31.16 -58.37 2.28
CA ALA A 67 32.24 -57.51 2.77
C ALA A 67 33.49 -58.35 3.08
N TYR A 68 34.68 -57.79 2.83
CA TYR A 68 35.97 -58.48 2.98
C TYR A 68 37.04 -57.56 3.56
N GLU A 69 37.93 -58.11 4.37
CA GLU A 69 39.04 -57.39 5.00
C GLU A 69 40.06 -56.93 3.96
N ALA A 70 40.57 -55.69 4.11
CA ALA A 70 41.53 -55.09 3.18
C ALA A 70 42.57 -54.18 3.84
N ASP A 71 43.10 -54.58 5.01
CA ASP A 71 44.07 -53.86 5.87
C ASP A 71 43.74 -52.38 6.06
N LYS A 72 43.05 -52.09 7.17
CA LYS A 72 42.49 -50.77 7.53
C LYS A 72 41.39 -50.26 6.60
N ALA A 73 40.80 -51.14 5.81
CA ALA A 73 39.66 -50.81 4.96
C ALA A 73 38.80 -52.05 4.76
N ILE A 74 37.57 -51.85 4.30
CA ILE A 74 36.64 -52.91 3.93
C ILE A 74 36.39 -52.89 2.43
N LYS A 75 36.64 -54.01 1.75
CA LYS A 75 36.18 -54.21 0.38
C LYS A 75 34.72 -54.66 0.40
N LEU A 76 33.84 -53.84 -0.15
CA LEU A 76 32.46 -54.20 -0.43
C LEU A 76 32.35 -54.88 -1.79
N GLY A 77 31.56 -55.95 -1.85
CA GLY A 77 31.14 -56.65 -3.06
C GLY A 77 32.14 -57.65 -3.64
N ALA A 78 31.72 -58.27 -4.75
CA ALA A 78 32.44 -59.34 -5.44
C ALA A 78 32.38 -59.17 -6.97
N SER A 79 32.97 -60.10 -7.72
CA SER A 79 33.07 -60.02 -9.19
C SER A 79 31.73 -59.88 -9.93
N SER A 80 30.63 -60.32 -9.30
CA SER A 80 29.27 -60.28 -9.85
C SER A 80 28.20 -59.82 -8.85
N LYS A 81 28.58 -59.40 -7.65
CA LYS A 81 27.64 -59.03 -6.58
C LYS A 81 28.03 -57.69 -5.96
N THR A 82 27.06 -56.86 -5.63
CA THR A 82 27.25 -55.69 -4.77
C THR A 82 27.55 -56.12 -3.34
N GLY A 83 28.13 -55.23 -2.54
CA GLY A 83 28.25 -55.40 -1.10
C GLY A 83 27.78 -54.18 -0.34
N SER A 84 27.49 -54.37 0.94
CA SER A 84 27.02 -53.33 1.84
C SER A 84 27.46 -53.56 3.27
N ILE A 85 27.51 -52.46 4.03
CA ILE A 85 27.67 -52.44 5.48
C ILE A 85 26.65 -51.45 6.05
N THR A 86 26.02 -51.83 7.15
CA THR A 86 24.96 -51.04 7.80
C THR A 86 25.36 -50.76 9.24
N THR A 87 25.30 -49.50 9.64
CA THR A 87 25.67 -49.08 10.99
C THR A 87 24.76 -49.71 12.04
N LYS A 88 25.19 -49.71 13.31
CA LYS A 88 24.27 -49.77 14.46
C LYS A 88 23.24 -48.63 14.40
N GLU A 89 22.19 -48.71 15.23
CA GLU A 89 21.23 -47.62 15.37
C GLU A 89 21.91 -46.34 15.89
N LEU A 90 21.55 -45.22 15.29
CA LEU A 90 22.07 -43.88 15.57
C LEU A 90 20.90 -42.94 15.87
N ASP A 91 21.10 -42.02 16.82
CA ASP A 91 20.22 -40.87 17.00
C ASP A 91 20.66 -39.73 16.07
N LEU A 92 19.88 -39.53 15.02
CA LEU A 92 20.04 -38.46 14.02
C LEU A 92 18.84 -37.50 14.06
N SER A 93 18.07 -37.45 15.15
CA SER A 93 16.79 -36.71 15.23
C SER A 93 16.92 -35.20 15.31
N THR A 94 18.10 -34.68 15.64
CA THR A 94 18.34 -33.23 15.75
C THR A 94 18.18 -32.51 14.40
N ASN A 95 17.90 -31.21 14.42
CA ASN A 95 17.81 -30.37 13.21
C ASN A 95 16.85 -30.95 12.14
N ASN A 96 15.65 -31.36 12.54
CA ASN A 96 14.66 -32.00 11.65
C ASN A 96 15.18 -33.25 10.91
N GLY A 97 16.12 -33.98 11.52
CA GLY A 97 16.69 -35.17 10.92
C GLY A 97 17.79 -34.89 9.90
N ALA A 98 18.42 -33.71 9.95
CA ALA A 98 19.50 -33.34 9.04
C ALA A 98 20.87 -33.81 9.54
N PHE A 99 21.63 -34.51 8.69
CA PHE A 99 22.92 -35.08 9.03
C PHE A 99 23.84 -35.22 7.81
N LYS A 100 25.11 -35.54 8.09
CA LYS A 100 26.18 -35.68 7.10
C LYS A 100 26.91 -37.00 7.29
N VAL A 101 27.23 -37.68 6.18
CA VAL A 101 28.06 -38.89 6.16
C VAL A 101 29.32 -38.60 5.35
N GLU A 102 30.47 -38.84 5.96
CA GLU A 102 31.79 -38.73 5.37
C GLU A 102 32.40 -40.14 5.31
N PHE A 103 33.11 -40.46 4.24
CA PHE A 103 33.84 -41.71 4.09
C PHE A 103 34.93 -41.60 3.02
N ASP A 104 35.95 -42.42 3.12
CA ASP A 104 36.99 -42.57 2.13
C ASP A 104 36.68 -43.76 1.20
N VAL A 105 36.84 -43.59 -0.11
CA VAL A 105 36.59 -44.63 -1.11
C VAL A 105 37.74 -44.83 -2.08
N LYS A 106 37.96 -46.08 -2.46
CA LYS A 106 38.87 -46.48 -3.53
C LYS A 106 38.24 -47.60 -4.34
N GLY A 107 38.25 -47.51 -5.66
CA GLY A 107 37.70 -48.52 -6.57
C GLY A 107 38.57 -49.77 -6.69
N TRP A 108 38.08 -50.76 -7.43
CA TRP A 108 38.86 -51.94 -7.81
C TRP A 108 39.94 -51.60 -8.86
N THR A 109 40.27 -52.51 -9.80
CA THR A 109 41.15 -52.20 -10.95
C THR A 109 40.59 -51.10 -11.86
N LYS A 110 39.28 -50.87 -11.79
CA LYS A 110 38.54 -49.74 -12.35
C LYS A 110 37.39 -49.41 -11.39
N VAL A 111 36.77 -48.26 -11.57
CA VAL A 111 35.49 -47.94 -10.93
C VAL A 111 34.42 -48.83 -11.57
N GLU A 112 33.83 -49.73 -10.78
CA GLU A 112 32.83 -50.69 -11.26
C GLU A 112 31.39 -50.20 -11.06
N GLY A 113 31.19 -49.26 -10.14
CA GLY A 113 29.94 -48.59 -9.82
C GLY A 113 30.16 -47.54 -8.75
N ASP A 114 29.15 -46.71 -8.53
CA ASP A 114 29.09 -45.67 -7.51
C ASP A 114 28.93 -46.24 -6.09
N ILE A 115 29.12 -45.40 -5.07
CA ILE A 115 28.75 -45.70 -3.69
C ILE A 115 27.39 -45.10 -3.40
N LYS A 116 26.43 -45.92 -2.99
CA LYS A 116 25.12 -45.48 -2.53
C LYS A 116 25.08 -45.46 -1.00
N VAL A 117 24.65 -44.35 -0.44
CA VAL A 117 24.41 -44.18 0.99
C VAL A 117 22.90 -44.02 1.19
N SER A 118 22.31 -44.75 2.13
CA SER A 118 20.86 -44.76 2.33
C SER A 118 20.45 -44.85 3.79
N ILE A 119 19.25 -44.36 4.10
CA ILE A 119 18.61 -44.52 5.40
C ILE A 119 17.77 -45.80 5.34
N VAL A 120 18.15 -46.80 6.14
CA VAL A 120 17.50 -48.11 6.16
C VAL A 120 16.02 -47.97 6.50
N GLY A 121 15.17 -48.70 5.79
CA GLY A 121 13.71 -48.65 5.97
C GLY A 121 13.02 -47.48 5.26
N THR A 122 13.74 -46.66 4.49
CA THR A 122 13.19 -45.55 3.71
C THR A 122 13.59 -45.63 2.24
N THR A 123 13.02 -44.76 1.39
CA THR A 123 13.46 -44.58 0.00
C THR A 123 14.59 -43.54 -0.15
N THR A 124 15.04 -42.93 0.94
CA THR A 124 16.03 -41.86 0.93
C THR A 124 17.43 -42.44 0.73
N ALA A 125 18.05 -42.12 -0.41
CA ALA A 125 19.40 -42.55 -0.75
C ALA A 125 20.07 -41.58 -1.72
N GLU A 126 21.39 -41.51 -1.65
CA GLU A 126 22.25 -40.69 -2.51
C GLU A 126 23.35 -41.57 -3.10
N SER A 127 23.72 -41.34 -4.36
CA SER A 127 24.79 -42.09 -5.03
C SER A 127 25.95 -41.16 -5.39
N LEU A 128 27.15 -41.53 -4.96
CA LEU A 128 28.37 -40.75 -5.09
C LEU A 128 29.30 -41.43 -6.11
N THR A 129 29.61 -40.70 -7.17
CA THR A 129 30.67 -41.08 -8.11
C THR A 129 32.03 -40.85 -7.46
N TYR A 130 33.04 -41.65 -7.81
CA TYR A 130 34.43 -41.48 -7.38
C TYR A 130 35.35 -41.96 -8.49
N SER A 131 36.64 -41.64 -8.37
CA SER A 131 37.64 -41.85 -9.42
C SER A 131 38.87 -42.63 -8.96
N SER A 132 39.19 -42.61 -7.66
CA SER A 132 40.31 -43.37 -7.12
C SER A 132 40.10 -44.88 -7.32
N THR A 133 41.17 -45.63 -7.59
CA THR A 133 41.19 -47.09 -7.84
C THR A 133 42.32 -47.74 -7.04
N MET A 134 42.40 -49.07 -7.01
CA MET A 134 43.45 -49.78 -6.26
C MET A 134 44.89 -49.43 -6.67
N SER A 135 45.09 -48.91 -7.88
CA SER A 135 46.39 -48.39 -8.34
C SER A 135 46.72 -47.00 -7.77
N SER A 136 45.72 -46.28 -7.26
CA SER A 136 45.92 -44.99 -6.59
C SER A 136 46.55 -45.19 -5.21
N VAL A 137 47.48 -44.30 -4.86
CA VAL A 137 48.10 -44.29 -3.53
C VAL A 137 47.06 -43.98 -2.45
N SER A 138 46.28 -42.91 -2.62
CA SER A 138 45.30 -42.45 -1.64
C SER A 138 43.88 -42.91 -1.95
N PHE A 139 43.06 -43.03 -0.90
CA PHE A 139 41.61 -43.02 -1.03
C PHE A 139 41.12 -41.61 -1.43
N GLU A 140 39.92 -41.54 -1.97
CA GLU A 140 39.20 -40.30 -2.26
C GLU A 140 38.15 -40.07 -1.18
N SER A 141 38.22 -38.94 -0.48
CA SER A 141 37.23 -38.60 0.54
C SER A 141 35.93 -38.12 -0.09
N LYS A 142 34.81 -38.58 0.47
CA LYS A 142 33.45 -38.30 0.04
C LYS A 142 32.61 -37.81 1.19
N GLU A 143 31.66 -36.94 0.83
CA GLU A 143 30.70 -36.35 1.75
C GLU A 143 29.31 -36.38 1.11
N VAL A 144 28.30 -36.76 1.89
CA VAL A 144 26.89 -36.62 1.53
C VAL A 144 26.12 -35.98 2.67
N ILE A 145 25.21 -35.06 2.32
CA ILE A 145 24.32 -34.37 3.25
C ILE A 145 22.89 -34.83 3.00
N PHE A 146 22.24 -35.30 4.07
CA PHE A 146 20.80 -35.53 4.10
C PHE A 146 20.15 -34.36 4.85
N ASN A 147 19.34 -33.57 4.17
CA ASN A 147 18.69 -32.40 4.77
C ASN A 147 17.50 -32.75 5.68
N THR A 148 17.00 -34.00 5.61
CA THR A 148 15.88 -34.54 6.38
C THR A 148 15.97 -36.07 6.44
N GLY A 149 15.20 -36.70 7.33
CA GLY A 149 14.96 -38.14 7.33
C GLY A 149 15.69 -38.91 8.43
N GLY A 150 16.63 -38.28 9.13
CA GLY A 150 17.16 -38.79 10.39
C GLY A 150 16.08 -38.81 11.49
N THR A 151 16.13 -39.84 12.34
CA THR A 151 15.26 -40.01 13.50
C THR A 151 16.10 -40.47 14.69
N SER A 152 15.49 -40.67 15.87
CA SER A 152 16.21 -41.09 17.07
C SER A 152 16.71 -42.55 17.02
N ALA A 153 16.28 -43.31 16.00
CA ALA A 153 16.69 -44.69 15.76
C ALA A 153 16.78 -44.95 14.25
N CYS A 154 17.89 -44.53 13.64
CA CYS A 154 18.17 -44.77 12.22
C CYS A 154 19.42 -45.63 12.04
N GLN A 155 19.46 -46.41 10.96
CA GLN A 155 20.69 -47.04 10.49
C GLN A 155 21.05 -46.50 9.11
N ILE A 156 22.34 -46.29 8.88
CA ILE A 156 22.88 -45.84 7.60
C ILE A 156 23.53 -47.02 6.90
N MET A 157 23.13 -47.29 5.66
CA MET A 157 23.72 -48.33 4.82
C MET A 157 24.59 -47.70 3.74
N ILE A 158 25.84 -48.16 3.64
CA ILE A 158 26.79 -47.81 2.59
C ILE A 158 26.94 -49.05 1.70
N GLU A 159 26.62 -48.92 0.42
CA GLU A 159 26.62 -50.03 -0.54
C GLU A 159 27.26 -49.64 -1.88
N THR A 160 27.87 -50.60 -2.55
CA THR A 160 28.28 -50.43 -3.96
C THR A 160 27.05 -50.57 -4.86
N THR A 161 26.88 -49.70 -5.86
CA THR A 161 25.81 -49.87 -6.87
C THR A 161 26.15 -50.97 -7.89
N ALA A 162 27.43 -51.28 -8.06
CA ALA A 162 27.88 -52.43 -8.84
C ALA A 162 29.25 -52.95 -8.36
N LYS A 163 29.32 -54.26 -8.13
CA LYS A 163 30.55 -55.00 -7.82
C LYS A 163 31.34 -54.38 -6.67
N ARG A 164 32.57 -53.88 -6.89
CA ARG A 164 33.55 -53.68 -5.82
C ARG A 164 34.00 -52.24 -5.61
N ALA A 165 34.16 -51.90 -4.33
CA ALA A 165 34.90 -50.73 -3.86
C ALA A 165 35.45 -51.01 -2.45
N PHE A 166 36.52 -50.30 -2.08
CA PHE A 166 37.07 -50.24 -0.74
C PHE A 166 36.55 -48.99 -0.03
N ILE A 167 36.12 -49.13 1.22
CA ILE A 167 35.63 -48.05 2.07
C ILE A 167 36.47 -47.97 3.34
N ASP A 168 36.76 -46.75 3.78
CA ASP A 168 37.49 -46.44 5.00
C ASP A 168 36.97 -45.13 5.65
N ASN A 169 37.42 -44.82 6.88
CA ASN A 169 37.25 -43.55 7.59
C ASN A 169 35.82 -42.99 7.55
N ILE A 170 34.85 -43.81 7.96
CA ILE A 170 33.44 -43.43 7.97
C ILE A 170 33.17 -42.57 9.20
N LYS A 171 32.57 -41.41 8.98
CA LYS A 171 32.14 -40.49 10.03
C LYS A 171 30.73 -39.99 9.75
N ILE A 172 29.86 -40.00 10.76
CA ILE A 172 28.50 -39.45 10.65
C ILE A 172 28.32 -38.39 11.72
N SER A 173 27.83 -37.22 11.31
CA SER A 173 27.58 -36.09 12.21
C SER A 173 26.21 -35.47 11.99
N THR A 174 25.58 -34.99 13.06
CA THR A 174 24.40 -34.13 12.96
C THR A 174 24.79 -32.75 12.41
N LEU A 175 23.88 -32.07 11.70
CA LEU A 175 24.12 -30.70 11.23
C LEU A 175 23.70 -29.66 12.27
N ALA A 176 24.47 -28.58 12.39
CA ALA A 176 24.10 -27.44 13.23
C ALA A 176 22.81 -26.75 12.74
N THR A 177 21.90 -26.41 13.65
CA THR A 177 20.77 -25.52 13.37
C THR A 177 21.22 -24.06 13.41
N THR A 178 20.99 -23.30 12.34
CA THR A 178 21.02 -21.83 12.40
C THR A 178 19.59 -21.31 12.41
N THR A 179 19.01 -21.12 13.60
CA THR A 179 17.76 -20.37 13.71
C THR A 179 18.08 -18.88 13.70
N ASN A 180 17.80 -18.23 12.58
CA ASN A 180 18.01 -16.78 12.49
C ASN A 180 16.91 -16.04 13.26
N PRO A 181 17.26 -15.03 14.06
CA PRO A 181 16.31 -14.08 14.61
C PRO A 181 15.44 -13.48 13.50
N ASN A 182 14.13 -13.48 13.68
CA ASN A 182 13.20 -12.85 12.75
C ASN A 182 12.15 -12.01 13.48
N LEU A 183 11.61 -11.03 12.76
CA LEU A 183 10.54 -10.16 13.23
C LEU A 183 9.49 -10.02 12.12
N SER A 184 8.26 -10.40 12.44
CA SER A 184 7.07 -10.21 11.63
C SER A 184 6.31 -8.98 12.13
N VAL A 185 6.16 -7.99 11.26
CA VAL A 185 5.47 -6.72 11.54
C VAL A 185 4.97 -6.12 10.22
N SER A 186 3.85 -5.39 10.25
CA SER A 186 3.38 -4.61 9.11
C SER A 186 4.38 -3.50 8.75
N ASN A 187 4.68 -3.33 7.47
CA ASN A 187 5.59 -2.29 6.98
C ASN A 187 4.96 -0.88 6.94
N LEU A 188 3.64 -0.78 7.14
CA LEU A 188 2.88 0.47 7.14
C LEU A 188 1.86 0.46 8.29
N LEU A 189 1.80 1.55 9.04
CA LEU A 189 0.72 1.86 9.98
C LEU A 189 0.11 3.22 9.62
N SER A 190 -1.16 3.22 9.22
CA SER A 190 -1.88 4.43 8.83
C SER A 190 -2.95 4.81 9.85
N PHE A 191 -2.97 6.09 10.22
CA PHE A 191 -3.91 6.64 11.19
C PHE A 191 -5.17 7.24 10.56
N GLY A 192 -5.18 7.38 9.23
CA GLY A 192 -6.23 8.06 8.48
C GLY A 192 -6.11 9.58 8.61
N THR A 193 -7.25 10.25 8.67
CA THR A 193 -7.34 11.72 8.73
C THR A 193 -7.96 12.16 10.06
N LEU A 194 -7.32 13.09 10.77
CA LEU A 194 -7.77 13.66 12.05
C LEU A 194 -7.83 15.19 12.00
N LEU A 195 -8.61 15.80 12.89
CA LEU A 195 -8.54 17.24 13.10
C LEU A 195 -7.18 17.58 13.74
N ALA A 196 -6.54 18.66 13.30
CA ALA A 196 -5.30 19.13 13.91
C ALA A 196 -5.54 19.46 15.40
N GLY A 197 -4.66 18.99 16.27
CA GLY A 197 -4.78 19.06 17.73
C GLY A 197 -5.42 17.83 18.38
N GLU A 198 -6.09 16.95 17.61
CA GLU A 198 -6.56 15.65 18.11
C GLU A 198 -5.46 14.60 18.08
N SER A 199 -5.70 13.48 18.78
CA SER A 199 -4.78 12.35 18.80
C SER A 199 -5.50 11.01 18.63
N LYS A 200 -4.85 10.06 17.98
CA LYS A 200 -5.31 8.67 17.87
C LYS A 200 -4.16 7.71 18.15
N THR A 201 -4.43 6.69 18.95
CA THR A 201 -3.49 5.60 19.22
C THR A 201 -3.94 4.33 18.50
N THR A 202 -2.98 3.58 17.94
CA THR A 202 -3.22 2.28 17.30
C THR A 202 -2.05 1.34 17.61
N ASN A 203 -2.35 0.07 17.81
CA ASN A 203 -1.34 -0.94 18.13
C ASN A 203 -0.66 -1.44 16.86
N LEU A 204 0.67 -1.51 16.91
CA LEU A 204 1.51 -2.21 15.95
C LEU A 204 1.95 -3.54 16.57
N ASN A 205 1.41 -4.65 16.07
CA ASN A 205 1.78 -5.98 16.57
C ASN A 205 3.18 -6.38 16.09
N LEU A 206 4.05 -6.72 17.04
CA LEU A 206 5.42 -7.17 16.83
C LEU A 206 5.51 -8.63 17.25
N LYS A 207 5.66 -9.54 16.28
CA LYS A 207 5.80 -10.97 16.55
C LYS A 207 7.13 -11.49 16.05
N ALA A 208 7.94 -12.04 16.94
CA ALA A 208 9.31 -12.45 16.66
C ALA A 208 9.55 -13.93 16.94
N ALA A 209 10.61 -14.49 16.37
CA ALA A 209 11.10 -15.80 16.72
C ALA A 209 12.63 -15.82 16.73
N ASN A 210 13.19 -16.69 17.58
CA ASN A 210 14.62 -16.91 17.74
C ASN A 210 15.44 -15.66 18.08
N LEU A 211 14.82 -14.62 18.63
CA LEU A 211 15.54 -13.44 19.10
C LEU A 211 16.58 -13.85 20.15
N THR A 212 17.72 -13.18 20.15
CA THR A 212 18.83 -13.43 21.10
C THR A 212 18.88 -12.40 22.24
N GLY A 213 17.92 -11.48 22.28
CA GLY A 213 17.77 -10.42 23.26
C GLY A 213 16.59 -9.51 22.94
N ASP A 214 16.50 -8.38 23.63
CA ASP A 214 15.41 -7.42 23.48
C ASP A 214 15.50 -6.64 22.15
N LEU A 215 14.35 -6.24 21.62
CA LEU A 215 14.27 -5.31 20.50
C LEU A 215 14.35 -3.87 21.01
N THR A 216 14.91 -2.99 20.19
CA THR A 216 14.93 -1.54 20.40
C THR A 216 14.06 -0.87 19.34
N ALA A 217 13.17 0.02 19.76
CA ALA A 217 12.30 0.81 18.92
C ALA A 217 12.74 2.28 18.93
N ASN A 218 13.13 2.79 17.77
CA ASN A 218 13.60 4.16 17.58
C ASN A 218 12.62 4.93 16.68
N LEU A 219 12.13 6.06 17.17
CA LEU A 219 11.24 6.96 16.44
C LEU A 219 11.67 8.41 16.68
N THR A 220 12.03 9.10 15.60
CA THR A 220 12.28 10.55 15.65
C THR A 220 11.14 11.27 14.94
N SER A 221 10.20 11.80 15.71
CA SER A 221 9.06 12.56 15.19
C SER A 221 8.52 13.51 16.25
N SER A 222 8.04 14.68 15.84
CA SER A 222 7.24 15.58 16.68
C SER A 222 5.75 15.24 16.66
N THR A 223 5.32 14.38 15.74
CA THR A 223 3.90 14.10 15.46
C THR A 223 3.49 12.68 15.84
N PHE A 224 4.44 11.74 15.82
CA PHE A 224 4.23 10.35 16.23
C PHE A 224 5.02 10.05 17.50
N SER A 225 4.45 9.25 18.40
CA SER A 225 5.10 8.83 19.64
C SER A 225 4.84 7.37 19.98
N ILE A 226 5.80 6.79 20.71
CA ILE A 226 5.74 5.45 21.28
C ILE A 226 6.10 5.52 22.76
N PRO A 227 5.44 4.77 23.65
CA PRO A 227 5.78 4.78 25.07
C PRO A 227 6.92 3.83 25.42
N ASN A 228 7.19 2.82 24.60
CA ASN A 228 8.21 1.81 24.83
C ASN A 228 9.26 1.84 23.71
N THR A 229 10.52 2.12 24.09
CA THR A 229 11.68 2.05 23.18
C THR A 229 12.44 0.73 23.30
N THR A 230 12.07 -0.12 24.28
CA THR A 230 12.63 -1.46 24.47
C THR A 230 11.48 -2.45 24.58
N ILE A 231 11.53 -3.52 23.81
CA ILE A 231 10.53 -4.59 23.80
C ILE A 231 11.22 -5.88 24.20
N ALA A 232 10.76 -6.46 25.30
CA ALA A 232 11.36 -7.66 25.87
C ALA A 232 11.30 -8.83 24.88
N GLN A 233 12.39 -9.59 24.80
CA GLN A 233 12.48 -10.80 23.98
C GLN A 233 11.32 -11.76 24.25
N SER A 234 10.97 -11.96 25.52
CA SER A 234 9.92 -12.88 25.95
C SER A 234 8.51 -12.47 25.49
N THR A 235 8.23 -11.17 25.41
CA THR A 235 6.92 -10.68 24.98
C THR A 235 6.78 -10.72 23.46
N ALA A 236 7.82 -10.27 22.73
CA ALA A 236 7.84 -10.30 21.28
C ALA A 236 7.75 -11.74 20.72
N GLN A 237 8.32 -12.72 21.43
CA GLN A 237 8.25 -14.14 21.06
C GLN A 237 7.05 -14.90 21.62
N SER A 238 6.11 -14.21 22.30
CA SER A 238 4.88 -14.86 22.74
C SER A 238 3.99 -15.27 21.56
N ASN A 239 3.02 -16.14 21.79
CA ASN A 239 2.08 -16.57 20.74
C ASN A 239 1.33 -15.39 20.10
N GLU A 240 1.04 -14.35 20.85
CA GLU A 240 0.33 -13.14 20.40
C GLU A 240 1.29 -12.03 19.95
N GLY A 241 2.58 -12.14 20.26
CA GLY A 241 3.56 -11.06 20.07
C GLY A 241 3.37 -9.92 21.09
N PHE A 242 3.84 -8.73 20.73
CA PHE A 242 3.71 -7.51 21.54
C PHE A 242 3.01 -6.41 20.73
N ASP A 243 1.91 -5.90 21.24
CA ASP A 243 1.23 -4.74 20.68
C ASP A 243 1.91 -3.45 21.16
N LEU A 244 2.73 -2.85 20.30
CA LEU A 244 3.33 -1.54 20.56
C LEU A 244 2.29 -0.43 20.27
N PRO A 245 1.79 0.31 21.27
CA PRO A 245 0.89 1.43 21.00
C PRO A 245 1.66 2.58 20.36
N VAL A 246 1.23 3.00 19.18
CA VAL A 246 1.76 4.14 18.45
C VAL A 246 0.70 5.24 18.42
N THR A 247 1.06 6.46 18.81
CA THR A 247 0.14 7.60 18.85
C THR A 247 0.48 8.60 17.76
N PHE A 248 -0.53 9.04 17.01
CA PHE A 248 -0.47 10.14 16.06
C PHE A 248 -1.19 11.35 16.66
N ALA A 249 -0.48 12.48 16.81
CA ALA A 249 -0.98 13.71 17.43
C ALA A 249 -0.50 14.95 16.65
N PRO A 250 -1.06 15.23 15.46
CA PRO A 250 -0.62 16.34 14.61
C PRO A 250 -1.05 17.71 15.16
N ALA A 251 -0.11 18.66 15.29
CA ALA A 251 -0.41 20.03 15.71
C ALA A 251 -0.86 20.95 14.57
N ALA A 252 -0.58 20.57 13.31
CA ALA A 252 -0.89 21.37 12.13
C ALA A 252 -1.46 20.48 11.02
N LYS A 253 -2.29 21.07 10.14
CA LYS A 253 -2.84 20.41 8.96
C LYS A 253 -1.74 19.94 8.01
N GLY A 254 -2.05 18.96 7.16
CA GLY A 254 -1.16 18.41 6.15
C GLY A 254 -0.92 16.91 6.28
N ALA A 255 -0.15 16.36 5.36
CA ALA A 255 0.36 14.99 5.45
C ALA A 255 1.53 14.91 6.43
N HIS A 256 1.51 13.88 7.27
CA HIS A 256 2.56 13.59 8.24
C HIS A 256 3.07 12.17 8.02
N THR A 257 4.39 12.02 7.96
CA THR A 257 5.07 10.74 7.80
C THR A 257 6.22 10.62 8.79
N ALA A 258 6.44 9.43 9.32
CA ALA A 258 7.63 9.10 10.11
C ALA A 258 8.07 7.66 9.86
N THR A 259 9.30 7.35 10.24
CA THR A 259 9.83 5.99 10.18
C THR A 259 10.12 5.52 11.59
N LEU A 260 9.48 4.41 11.98
CA LEU A 260 9.82 3.65 13.17
C LEU A 260 10.85 2.58 12.79
N THR A 261 12.00 2.57 13.44
CA THR A 261 13.06 1.59 13.22
C THR A 261 13.13 0.62 14.40
N LEU A 262 13.02 -0.67 14.10
CA LEU A 262 13.13 -1.77 15.05
C LEU A 262 14.46 -2.49 14.82
N SER A 263 15.30 -2.54 15.85
CA SER A 263 16.62 -3.16 15.81
C SER A 263 16.88 -4.02 17.05
N GLY A 264 18.06 -4.60 17.20
CA GLY A 264 18.41 -5.46 18.33
C GLY A 264 17.88 -6.88 18.20
N GLY A 265 17.78 -7.60 19.31
CA GLY A 265 17.33 -9.00 19.37
C GLY A 265 18.10 -10.00 18.48
N GLY A 266 19.30 -9.64 18.03
CA GLY A 266 20.09 -10.46 17.10
C GLY A 266 19.65 -10.38 15.64
N LEU A 267 18.71 -9.49 15.29
CA LEU A 267 18.33 -9.23 13.91
C LEU A 267 19.56 -8.84 13.08
N THR A 268 19.68 -9.40 11.87
CA THR A 268 20.80 -9.12 10.97
C THR A 268 20.68 -7.77 10.27
N GLN A 269 19.47 -7.21 10.22
CA GLN A 269 19.14 -5.91 9.65
C GLN A 269 18.01 -5.27 10.46
N ASP A 270 18.01 -3.95 10.51
CA ASP A 270 16.91 -3.18 11.10
C ASP A 270 15.64 -3.35 10.26
N VAL A 271 14.50 -3.43 10.94
CA VAL A 271 13.17 -3.47 10.32
C VAL A 271 12.51 -2.11 10.45
N THR A 272 12.05 -1.55 9.34
CA THR A 272 11.41 -0.22 9.33
C THR A 272 9.92 -0.31 9.09
N VAL A 273 9.15 0.50 9.83
CA VAL A 273 7.70 0.67 9.64
C VAL A 273 7.44 2.14 9.30
N THR A 274 6.73 2.35 8.19
CA THR A 274 6.29 3.69 7.78
C THR A 274 5.02 4.04 8.57
N LEU A 275 5.02 5.18 9.23
CA LEU A 275 3.88 5.74 9.93
C LEU A 275 3.30 6.86 9.07
N THR A 276 2.00 6.85 8.81
CA THR A 276 1.34 7.89 7.99
C THR A 276 0.04 8.37 8.64
N GLY A 277 -0.20 9.68 8.58
CA GLY A 277 -1.46 10.27 8.99
C GLY A 277 -1.67 11.62 8.30
N ASN A 278 -2.92 11.99 8.10
CA ASN A 278 -3.29 13.31 7.60
C ASN A 278 -3.96 14.11 8.71
N ALA A 279 -3.69 15.40 8.74
CA ALA A 279 -4.36 16.35 9.61
C ALA A 279 -5.10 17.39 8.76
N TYR A 280 -6.30 17.77 9.17
CA TYR A 280 -7.01 18.90 8.58
C TYR A 280 -7.28 19.97 9.61
N GLU A 281 -7.49 21.20 9.15
CA GLU A 281 -8.03 22.28 9.97
C GLU A 281 -9.48 22.58 9.57
N VAL A 282 -10.24 23.16 10.49
CA VAL A 282 -11.58 23.69 10.21
C VAL A 282 -11.51 25.21 10.29
N LYS A 283 -11.98 25.89 9.24
CA LYS A 283 -12.10 27.34 9.18
C LYS A 283 -13.57 27.74 9.19
N ASN A 284 -13.95 28.57 10.15
CA ASN A 284 -15.33 29.02 10.30
C ASN A 284 -15.60 30.23 9.41
N MET A 285 -16.58 30.10 8.53
CA MET A 285 -16.95 31.10 7.52
C MET A 285 -18.26 31.78 7.91
N ALA A 286 -18.19 33.09 8.14
CA ALA A 286 -19.34 33.90 8.57
C ALA A 286 -20.35 34.18 7.45
N SER A 287 -19.99 33.95 6.18
CA SER A 287 -20.86 34.20 5.01
C SER A 287 -20.39 33.41 3.78
N VAL A 288 -21.26 33.31 2.76
CA VAL A 288 -20.90 32.70 1.46
C VAL A 288 -19.82 33.54 0.77
N SER A 289 -19.90 34.87 0.88
CA SER A 289 -18.86 35.76 0.35
C SER A 289 -17.50 35.53 1.03
N ALA A 290 -17.46 35.38 2.36
CA ALA A 290 -16.23 35.08 3.08
C ALA A 290 -15.66 33.71 2.65
N LEU A 291 -16.52 32.69 2.53
CA LEU A 291 -16.14 31.37 2.04
C LEU A 291 -15.50 31.43 0.65
N ARG A 292 -16.11 32.14 -0.30
CA ARG A 292 -15.54 32.23 -1.66
C ARG A 292 -14.20 32.93 -1.71
N ASN A 293 -13.96 33.92 -0.85
CA ASN A 293 -12.68 34.64 -0.78
C ASN A 293 -11.52 33.75 -0.32
N GLU A 294 -11.80 32.55 0.21
CA GLU A 294 -10.78 31.55 0.55
C GLU A 294 -10.26 30.79 -0.68
N TRP A 295 -10.96 30.84 -1.81
CA TRP A 295 -10.50 30.20 -3.03
C TRP A 295 -9.27 30.93 -3.59
N THR A 296 -8.12 30.25 -3.56
CA THR A 296 -6.84 30.78 -4.06
C THR A 296 -6.51 30.33 -5.49
N GLY A 297 -7.43 29.64 -6.16
CA GLY A 297 -7.19 29.00 -7.46
C GLY A 297 -6.67 27.57 -7.37
N THR A 298 -6.33 27.08 -6.16
CA THR A 298 -5.86 25.71 -5.93
C THR A 298 -6.69 25.05 -4.82
N GLU A 299 -7.02 23.77 -5.00
CA GLU A 299 -7.68 22.96 -3.97
C GLU A 299 -6.75 22.72 -2.78
N ASP A 300 -7.24 22.98 -1.57
CA ASP A 300 -6.58 22.59 -0.32
C ASP A 300 -7.39 21.48 0.37
N GLN A 301 -6.96 20.24 0.16
CA GLN A 301 -7.59 19.06 0.74
C GLN A 301 -7.44 18.94 2.27
N TYR A 302 -6.62 19.78 2.89
CA TYR A 302 -6.37 19.80 4.34
C TYR A 302 -7.09 20.94 5.06
N THR A 303 -7.89 21.75 4.36
CA THR A 303 -8.76 22.76 4.97
C THR A 303 -10.20 22.42 4.73
N ARG A 304 -10.96 22.24 5.81
CA ARG A 304 -12.41 22.19 5.77
C ARG A 304 -12.98 23.55 6.14
N TYR A 305 -13.96 24.02 5.38
CA TYR A 305 -14.67 25.25 5.66
C TYR A 305 -16.05 24.92 6.22
N LEU A 306 -16.34 25.46 7.40
CA LEU A 306 -17.67 25.40 8.02
C LEU A 306 -18.40 26.70 7.69
N LEU A 307 -19.50 26.63 6.92
CA LEU A 307 -20.36 27.77 6.65
C LEU A 307 -21.30 28.00 7.85
N GLU A 308 -20.90 28.85 8.80
CA GLU A 308 -21.71 29.24 9.95
C GLU A 308 -22.76 30.29 9.57
N GLY A 309 -22.42 31.15 8.61
CA GLY A 309 -23.33 32.15 8.06
C GLY A 309 -24.58 31.52 7.45
N GLN A 310 -25.72 32.17 7.68
CA GLN A 310 -26.98 31.80 7.05
C GLN A 310 -26.95 32.14 5.55
N ALA A 311 -27.39 31.21 4.71
CA ALA A 311 -27.50 31.36 3.27
C ALA A 311 -28.87 30.87 2.78
N LEU A 312 -29.45 31.59 1.82
CA LEU A 312 -30.75 31.27 1.25
C LEU A 312 -30.61 30.24 0.12
N VAL A 313 -31.35 29.15 0.18
CA VAL A 313 -31.43 28.15 -0.89
C VAL A 313 -32.23 28.71 -2.06
N THR A 314 -31.58 28.84 -3.22
CA THR A 314 -32.20 29.34 -4.47
C THR A 314 -32.53 28.25 -5.47
N TYR A 315 -31.97 27.06 -5.25
CA TYR A 315 -32.28 25.83 -5.98
C TYR A 315 -31.73 24.62 -5.22
N ALA A 316 -32.45 23.50 -5.24
CA ALA A 316 -31.98 22.22 -4.72
C ALA A 316 -32.50 21.09 -5.61
N SER A 317 -31.61 20.20 -6.04
CA SER A 317 -31.98 19.01 -6.82
C SER A 317 -30.88 17.95 -6.74
N GLY A 318 -31.26 16.73 -6.35
CA GLY A 318 -30.32 15.62 -6.16
C GLY A 318 -29.23 16.00 -5.16
N LYS A 319 -27.97 15.94 -5.60
CA LYS A 319 -26.78 16.27 -4.78
C LYS A 319 -26.39 17.75 -4.82
N ASN A 320 -27.08 18.56 -5.61
CA ASN A 320 -26.71 19.94 -5.87
C ASN A 320 -27.67 20.89 -5.16
N MET A 321 -27.14 21.82 -4.38
CA MET A 321 -27.90 22.89 -3.76
C MET A 321 -27.19 24.22 -3.97
N TYR A 322 -27.85 25.19 -4.57
CA TYR A 322 -27.33 26.54 -4.73
C TYR A 322 -27.82 27.38 -3.56
N VAL A 323 -26.87 27.99 -2.86
CA VAL A 323 -27.15 28.89 -1.74
C VAL A 323 -26.50 30.25 -2.00
N GLN A 324 -27.13 31.31 -1.51
CA GLN A 324 -26.58 32.66 -1.63
C GLN A 324 -26.82 33.50 -0.38
N ASP A 325 -25.93 34.46 -0.15
CA ASP A 325 -26.14 35.59 0.74
C ASP A 325 -26.33 36.88 -0.08
N ASN A 326 -26.31 38.05 0.57
CA ASN A 326 -26.51 39.33 -0.10
C ASN A 326 -25.41 39.67 -1.13
N HIS A 327 -24.24 39.05 -1.04
CA HIS A 327 -23.05 39.41 -1.82
C HIS A 327 -22.56 38.30 -2.75
N ALA A 328 -22.85 37.03 -2.46
CA ALA A 328 -22.30 35.91 -3.22
C ALA A 328 -23.20 34.66 -3.21
N GLY A 329 -22.97 33.77 -4.18
CA GLY A 329 -23.58 32.45 -4.28
C GLY A 329 -22.53 31.34 -4.38
N ILE A 330 -22.89 30.14 -3.96
CA ILE A 330 -22.03 28.96 -4.12
C ILE A 330 -22.88 27.71 -4.35
N LEU A 331 -22.37 26.78 -5.17
CA LEU A 331 -22.90 25.43 -5.24
C LEU A 331 -22.41 24.63 -4.03
N ILE A 332 -23.34 24.00 -3.32
CA ILE A 332 -23.07 22.95 -2.36
C ILE A 332 -23.22 21.61 -3.08
N TYR A 333 -22.15 20.81 -3.12
CA TYR A 333 -22.16 19.47 -3.70
C TYR A 333 -22.10 18.40 -2.60
N ASP A 334 -23.19 17.67 -2.45
CA ASP A 334 -23.36 16.60 -1.47
C ASP A 334 -22.75 15.28 -1.96
N LYS A 335 -21.42 15.15 -1.83
CA LYS A 335 -20.65 14.02 -2.33
C LYS A 335 -21.18 12.68 -1.83
N ASN A 336 -21.43 12.59 -0.53
CA ASN A 336 -21.74 11.35 0.18
C ASN A 336 -23.24 11.16 0.44
N SER A 337 -24.09 12.08 -0.02
CA SER A 337 -25.51 12.13 0.36
C SER A 337 -25.71 12.37 1.88
N ASP A 338 -24.80 13.15 2.49
CA ASP A 338 -24.78 13.51 3.90
C ASP A 338 -25.75 14.67 4.23
N ILE A 339 -26.15 15.47 3.24
CA ILE A 339 -27.13 16.58 3.35
C ILE A 339 -28.54 16.13 2.94
N ALA A 340 -28.67 15.19 2.02
CA ALA A 340 -29.97 14.66 1.57
C ALA A 340 -30.97 14.28 2.70
N PRO A 341 -30.55 13.83 3.91
CA PRO A 341 -31.47 13.60 5.03
C PRO A 341 -32.10 14.86 5.65
N ALA A 342 -31.50 16.05 5.47
CA ALA A 342 -31.97 17.29 6.09
C ALA A 342 -33.16 17.93 5.36
N GLY A 343 -33.45 17.54 4.10
CA GLY A 343 -34.66 17.96 3.38
C GLY A 343 -34.68 19.43 2.93
N ALA A 344 -33.52 20.08 2.83
CA ALA A 344 -33.44 21.48 2.40
C ALA A 344 -34.09 21.69 1.03
N ALA A 345 -34.95 22.70 0.95
CA ALA A 345 -35.76 23.03 -0.20
C ALA A 345 -35.58 24.50 -0.62
N LEU A 346 -36.13 24.84 -1.80
CA LEU A 346 -36.17 26.21 -2.29
C LEU A 346 -36.78 27.16 -1.23
N GLY A 347 -36.06 28.24 -0.91
CA GLY A 347 -36.49 29.25 0.06
C GLY A 347 -36.06 28.96 1.50
N ASP A 348 -35.36 27.86 1.78
CA ASP A 348 -34.84 27.61 3.12
C ASP A 348 -33.62 28.49 3.43
N LEU A 349 -33.51 28.90 4.69
CA LEU A 349 -32.34 29.62 5.19
C LEU A 349 -31.46 28.64 5.98
N VAL A 350 -30.28 28.33 5.46
CA VAL A 350 -29.44 27.20 5.93
C VAL A 350 -28.06 27.63 6.41
N SER A 351 -27.47 26.87 7.32
CA SER A 351 -26.05 26.96 7.70
C SER A 351 -25.51 25.60 8.18
N GLY A 352 -24.27 25.55 8.69
CA GLY A 352 -23.68 24.38 9.36
C GLY A 352 -23.00 23.37 8.42
N MET A 353 -22.99 23.65 7.13
CA MET A 353 -22.36 22.79 6.12
C MET A 353 -20.84 22.86 6.21
N THR A 354 -20.18 21.70 6.28
CA THR A 354 -18.71 21.59 6.35
C THR A 354 -18.17 20.81 5.15
N GLY A 355 -17.20 21.37 4.44
CA GLY A 355 -16.66 20.77 3.23
C GLY A 355 -15.34 21.39 2.76
N THR A 356 -14.87 20.97 1.59
CA THR A 356 -13.68 21.54 0.93
C THR A 356 -14.10 22.37 -0.28
N LEU A 357 -13.42 23.47 -0.55
CA LEU A 357 -13.62 24.22 -1.80
C LEU A 357 -12.97 23.51 -2.97
N LYS A 358 -13.69 23.45 -4.08
CA LYS A 358 -13.29 22.72 -5.28
C LYS A 358 -13.79 23.42 -6.54
N LEU A 359 -13.03 23.36 -7.62
CA LEU A 359 -13.44 23.87 -8.92
C LEU A 359 -13.82 22.70 -9.82
N TYR A 360 -15.11 22.48 -10.03
CA TYR A 360 -15.59 21.39 -10.89
C TYR A 360 -16.24 21.94 -12.15
N GLY A 361 -15.68 21.58 -13.31
CA GLY A 361 -16.17 22.08 -14.60
C GLY A 361 -16.16 23.61 -14.69
N GLY A 362 -15.25 24.29 -14.02
CA GLY A 362 -15.18 25.76 -14.00
C GLY A 362 -16.14 26.46 -13.04
N LEU A 363 -16.93 25.71 -12.25
CA LEU A 363 -17.81 26.25 -11.21
C LEU A 363 -17.21 25.99 -9.82
N LEU A 364 -17.13 27.02 -8.97
CA LEU A 364 -16.68 26.86 -7.58
C LEU A 364 -17.79 26.22 -6.74
N GLU A 365 -17.46 25.11 -6.08
CA GLU A 365 -18.35 24.35 -5.20
C GLU A 365 -17.75 24.15 -3.80
N LEU A 366 -18.61 24.10 -2.79
CA LEU A 366 -18.31 23.51 -1.48
C LEU A 366 -18.70 22.03 -1.53
N GLU A 367 -17.70 21.15 -1.67
CA GLU A 367 -17.87 19.70 -1.63
C GLU A 367 -17.97 19.27 -0.16
N ILE A 368 -19.18 19.01 0.32
CA ILE A 368 -19.43 18.61 1.71
C ILE A 368 -19.28 17.11 1.90
N ASN A 369 -18.77 16.72 3.06
CA ASN A 369 -18.43 15.33 3.39
C ASN A 369 -18.70 14.96 4.86
N GLN A 370 -19.51 15.77 5.53
CA GLN A 370 -19.95 15.57 6.91
C GLN A 370 -21.38 16.11 7.06
N PRO A 371 -22.24 15.46 7.87
CA PRO A 371 -23.53 16.02 8.24
C PRO A 371 -23.34 17.26 9.10
N GLY A 372 -24.33 18.16 9.09
CA GLY A 372 -24.25 19.43 9.85
C GLY A 372 -25.19 20.53 9.38
N LEU A 373 -25.90 20.33 8.25
CA LEU A 373 -26.87 21.31 7.76
C LEU A 373 -27.96 21.58 8.80
N THR A 374 -28.17 22.87 9.07
CA THR A 374 -29.25 23.37 9.93
C THR A 374 -30.17 24.27 9.11
N ILE A 375 -31.47 24.03 9.17
CA ILE A 375 -32.50 24.89 8.58
C ILE A 375 -33.03 25.83 9.67
N HIS A 376 -32.88 27.14 9.47
CA HIS A 376 -33.30 28.18 10.43
C HIS A 376 -34.73 28.66 10.17
N SER A 377 -35.12 28.69 8.91
CA SER A 377 -36.48 29.05 8.47
C SER A 377 -36.74 28.46 7.08
N ASN A 378 -38.01 28.29 6.74
CA ASN A 378 -38.45 27.66 5.49
C ASN A 378 -39.27 28.65 4.66
N ALA A 379 -39.35 28.41 3.35
CA ALA A 379 -40.22 29.14 2.42
C ALA A 379 -40.05 30.68 2.43
N ASN A 380 -38.82 31.15 2.65
CA ASN A 380 -38.48 32.56 2.51
C ASN A 380 -38.61 33.02 1.06
N ALA A 381 -38.92 34.29 0.86
CA ALA A 381 -39.00 34.87 -0.47
C ALA A 381 -37.64 34.82 -1.18
N VAL A 382 -37.60 34.22 -2.37
CA VAL A 382 -36.42 34.17 -3.22
C VAL A 382 -36.54 35.26 -4.29
N SER A 383 -35.83 36.38 -4.09
CA SER A 383 -35.80 37.50 -5.05
C SER A 383 -34.52 37.41 -5.91
N PRO A 384 -34.63 37.34 -7.25
CA PRO A 384 -33.46 37.34 -8.13
C PRO A 384 -32.81 38.72 -8.18
N LEU A 385 -31.48 38.76 -8.32
CA LEU A 385 -30.75 40.00 -8.52
C LEU A 385 -30.84 40.43 -9.99
N GLU A 386 -31.44 41.59 -10.26
CA GLU A 386 -31.44 42.16 -11.60
C GLU A 386 -30.04 42.64 -12.00
N ILE A 387 -29.55 42.16 -13.14
CA ILE A 387 -28.25 42.55 -13.72
C ILE A 387 -28.39 42.75 -15.23
N THR A 388 -27.42 43.41 -15.84
CA THR A 388 -27.34 43.57 -17.29
C THR A 388 -26.61 42.38 -17.93
N ALA A 389 -26.77 42.20 -19.25
CA ALA A 389 -25.96 41.24 -20.00
C ALA A 389 -24.46 41.58 -19.96
N ASP A 390 -24.11 42.86 -19.89
CA ASP A 390 -22.71 43.30 -19.76
C ASP A 390 -22.09 42.89 -18.42
N GLU A 391 -22.83 43.04 -17.31
CA GLU A 391 -22.41 42.58 -15.99
C GLU A 391 -22.22 41.06 -15.98
N PHE A 392 -23.17 40.32 -16.57
CA PHE A 392 -23.09 38.86 -16.65
C PHE A 392 -21.83 38.38 -17.39
N VAL A 393 -21.49 39.01 -18.52
CA VAL A 393 -20.36 38.57 -19.37
C VAL A 393 -19.01 39.04 -18.83
N ASN A 394 -18.93 40.29 -18.33
CA ASN A 394 -17.63 40.88 -17.96
C ASN A 394 -17.29 40.70 -16.47
N ASN A 395 -18.29 40.55 -15.59
CA ASN A 395 -18.12 40.47 -14.14
C ASN A 395 -18.70 39.17 -13.54
N PHE A 396 -18.72 38.09 -14.33
CA PHE A 396 -19.36 36.83 -13.98
C PHE A 396 -18.99 36.29 -12.59
N ALA A 397 -17.73 36.42 -12.17
CA ALA A 397 -17.25 35.91 -10.87
C ALA A 397 -18.01 36.49 -9.66
N SER A 398 -18.56 37.70 -9.77
CA SER A 398 -19.40 38.34 -8.75
C SER A 398 -20.83 37.78 -8.70
N TYR A 399 -21.23 37.06 -9.74
CA TYR A 399 -22.56 36.51 -9.92
C TYR A 399 -22.61 34.99 -9.91
N GLU A 400 -21.48 34.30 -10.03
CA GLU A 400 -21.39 32.84 -10.03
C GLU A 400 -22.21 32.23 -8.88
N SER A 401 -23.03 31.23 -9.23
CA SER A 401 -23.96 30.49 -8.37
C SER A 401 -25.10 31.32 -7.74
N ARG A 402 -25.28 32.59 -8.13
CA ARG A 402 -26.41 33.42 -7.69
C ARG A 402 -27.60 33.30 -8.63
N LEU A 403 -28.78 33.51 -8.09
CA LEU A 403 -30.00 33.70 -8.87
C LEU A 403 -30.07 35.14 -9.39
N VAL A 404 -29.99 35.31 -10.71
CA VAL A 404 -29.98 36.62 -11.38
C VAL A 404 -31.13 36.74 -12.37
N HIS A 405 -31.46 37.97 -12.74
CA HIS A 405 -32.49 38.30 -13.72
C HIS A 405 -31.91 39.22 -14.81
N ILE A 406 -32.02 38.82 -16.08
CA ILE A 406 -31.58 39.60 -17.24
C ILE A 406 -32.78 39.84 -18.14
N GLN A 407 -33.05 41.12 -18.44
CA GLN A 407 -34.20 41.51 -19.23
C GLN A 407 -33.93 41.42 -20.74
N ASN A 408 -34.99 41.19 -21.53
CA ASN A 408 -34.99 41.39 -22.99
C ASN A 408 -33.94 40.56 -23.77
N VAL A 409 -33.70 39.32 -23.34
CA VAL A 409 -32.78 38.37 -23.99
C VAL A 409 -33.42 37.79 -25.25
N ASN A 410 -32.68 37.74 -26.37
CA ASN A 410 -33.15 37.18 -27.64
C ASN A 410 -32.57 35.78 -27.87
N PHE A 411 -33.40 34.79 -28.17
CA PHE A 411 -32.97 33.42 -28.45
C PHE A 411 -32.74 33.25 -29.95
N THR A 412 -31.54 32.83 -30.35
CA THR A 412 -31.17 32.76 -31.78
C THR A 412 -31.79 31.59 -32.53
N THR A 413 -32.23 30.57 -31.79
CA THR A 413 -32.82 29.32 -32.33
C THR A 413 -34.34 29.34 -32.38
N ALA A 414 -34.99 30.43 -31.96
CA ALA A 414 -36.44 30.54 -31.95
C ALA A 414 -36.97 30.79 -33.38
N ASP A 415 -37.86 29.93 -33.86
CA ASP A 415 -38.55 30.06 -35.16
C ASP A 415 -40.09 30.11 -35.00
N GLY A 416 -40.58 30.23 -33.75
CA GLY A 416 -41.99 30.21 -33.40
C GLY A 416 -42.61 28.81 -33.30
N THR A 417 -41.87 27.74 -33.61
CA THR A 417 -42.37 26.35 -33.59
C THR A 417 -41.48 25.37 -32.83
N THR A 418 -40.17 25.63 -32.77
CA THR A 418 -39.19 24.78 -32.08
C THR A 418 -39.45 24.76 -30.58
N THR A 419 -39.55 23.56 -30.01
CA THR A 419 -39.72 23.33 -28.57
C THR A 419 -38.41 23.01 -27.88
N PHE A 420 -38.34 23.22 -26.57
CA PHE A 420 -37.22 22.72 -25.78
C PHE A 420 -37.16 21.19 -25.79
N THR A 421 -35.97 20.64 -25.55
CA THR A 421 -35.82 19.19 -25.33
C THR A 421 -35.99 18.82 -23.86
N ALA A 422 -36.34 17.55 -23.58
CA ALA A 422 -36.44 17.04 -22.21
C ALA A 422 -35.08 16.88 -21.50
N LYS A 423 -33.98 16.92 -22.26
CA LYS A 423 -32.61 16.89 -21.73
C LYS A 423 -32.11 18.31 -21.49
N ALA A 424 -31.06 18.43 -20.69
CA ALA A 424 -30.37 19.71 -20.54
C ALA A 424 -29.86 20.18 -21.93
N GLN A 425 -30.22 21.41 -22.30
CA GLN A 425 -29.96 21.98 -23.61
C GLN A 425 -29.30 23.35 -23.46
N ASN A 426 -28.27 23.60 -24.26
CA ASN A 426 -27.69 24.94 -24.40
C ASN A 426 -28.37 25.67 -25.56
N LEU A 427 -28.74 26.92 -25.33
CA LEU A 427 -29.36 27.81 -26.30
C LEU A 427 -28.54 29.08 -26.38
N ASP A 428 -28.07 29.40 -27.58
CA ASP A 428 -27.35 30.65 -27.83
C ASP A 428 -28.31 31.82 -27.82
N VAL A 429 -27.85 32.89 -27.19
CA VAL A 429 -28.70 33.98 -26.74
C VAL A 429 -27.95 35.30 -26.91
N THR A 430 -28.65 36.36 -27.31
CA THR A 430 -28.06 37.67 -27.59
C THR A 430 -28.78 38.82 -26.88
N TYR A 431 -28.02 39.84 -26.52
CA TYR A 431 -28.52 41.14 -26.06
C TYR A 431 -27.60 42.23 -26.61
N GLY A 432 -28.08 43.00 -27.59
CA GLY A 432 -27.20 43.91 -28.34
C GLY A 432 -26.01 43.15 -28.93
N ASP A 433 -24.79 43.62 -28.63
CA ASP A 433 -23.53 43.01 -29.09
C ASP A 433 -22.99 41.93 -28.15
N ARG A 434 -23.75 41.51 -27.13
CA ARG A 434 -23.34 40.47 -26.18
C ARG A 434 -23.99 39.14 -26.54
N SER A 435 -23.24 38.05 -26.37
CA SER A 435 -23.72 36.68 -26.54
C SER A 435 -23.37 35.83 -25.32
N PHE A 436 -24.32 35.03 -24.85
CA PHE A 436 -24.10 34.02 -23.81
C PHE A 436 -25.07 32.85 -24.01
N VAL A 437 -25.02 31.86 -23.12
CA VAL A 437 -25.85 30.65 -23.23
C VAL A 437 -26.95 30.67 -22.17
N VAL A 438 -28.18 30.37 -22.59
CA VAL A 438 -29.22 29.89 -21.66
C VAL A 438 -29.18 28.37 -21.64
N ARG A 439 -29.01 27.79 -20.46
CA ARG A 439 -28.96 26.33 -20.30
C ARG A 439 -30.20 25.83 -19.55
N THR A 440 -31.00 24.98 -20.18
CA THR A 440 -32.10 24.31 -19.46
C THR A 440 -31.57 23.19 -18.59
N MET A 441 -32.24 22.96 -17.46
CA MET A 441 -31.99 21.82 -16.59
C MET A 441 -32.80 20.60 -17.04
N ALA A 442 -32.19 19.42 -17.01
CA ALA A 442 -32.90 18.17 -17.34
C ALA A 442 -34.01 17.91 -16.32
N GLY A 443 -35.20 17.52 -16.80
CA GLY A 443 -36.34 17.21 -15.92
C GLY A 443 -37.03 18.43 -15.28
N ALA A 444 -36.72 19.66 -15.71
CA ALA A 444 -37.34 20.88 -15.20
C ALA A 444 -38.65 21.28 -15.92
N GLY A 445 -39.19 20.43 -16.81
CA GLY A 445 -40.50 20.62 -17.45
C GLY A 445 -40.52 21.57 -18.65
N PHE A 446 -39.38 21.75 -19.33
CA PHE A 446 -39.28 22.66 -20.48
C PHE A 446 -39.86 22.07 -21.77
N GLU A 447 -39.89 20.75 -21.93
CA GLU A 447 -40.15 20.02 -23.18
C GLU A 447 -41.51 20.29 -23.84
N SER A 448 -42.49 20.79 -23.09
CA SER A 448 -43.81 21.16 -23.59
C SER A 448 -43.93 22.63 -24.03
N HIS A 449 -42.87 23.41 -23.90
CA HIS A 449 -42.86 24.85 -24.21
C HIS A 449 -42.09 25.14 -25.50
N THR A 450 -42.55 26.12 -26.27
CA THR A 450 -41.81 26.66 -27.42
C THR A 450 -40.69 27.58 -26.93
N ILE A 451 -39.56 27.57 -27.62
CA ILE A 451 -38.46 28.49 -27.34
C ILE A 451 -38.93 29.91 -27.71
N PRO A 452 -38.94 30.88 -26.77
CA PRO A 452 -39.41 32.22 -27.05
C PRO A 452 -38.39 32.99 -27.90
N GLU A 453 -38.85 33.81 -28.85
CA GLU A 453 -37.95 34.72 -29.59
C GLU A 453 -37.25 35.70 -28.64
N LYS A 454 -38.00 36.19 -27.64
CA LYS A 454 -37.51 37.12 -26.63
C LYS A 454 -38.14 36.87 -25.26
N ALA A 455 -37.35 36.94 -24.21
CA ALA A 455 -37.84 36.83 -22.83
C ALA A 455 -36.99 37.62 -21.84
N HIS A 456 -37.57 37.96 -20.69
CA HIS A 456 -36.81 38.20 -19.48
C HIS A 456 -36.44 36.85 -18.85
N VAL A 457 -35.17 36.64 -18.55
CA VAL A 457 -34.65 35.35 -18.10
C VAL A 457 -34.17 35.48 -16.66
N THR A 458 -34.80 34.73 -15.77
CA THR A 458 -34.29 34.47 -14.41
C THR A 458 -33.51 33.15 -14.44
N GLY A 459 -32.39 33.07 -13.73
CA GLY A 459 -31.65 31.81 -13.68
C GLY A 459 -30.45 31.85 -12.76
N LEU A 460 -29.89 30.68 -12.49
CA LEU A 460 -28.62 30.55 -11.80
C LEU A 460 -27.50 30.90 -12.77
N ALA A 461 -26.65 31.85 -12.39
CA ALA A 461 -25.44 32.16 -13.14
C ALA A 461 -24.40 31.05 -12.89
N ILE A 462 -24.16 30.19 -13.88
CA ILE A 462 -23.24 29.05 -13.77
C ILE A 462 -22.19 29.09 -14.89
N GLN A 463 -21.11 28.37 -14.70
CA GLN A 463 -20.07 28.18 -15.70
C GLN A 463 -19.87 26.69 -15.94
N TYR A 464 -19.72 26.31 -17.19
CA TYR A 464 -19.31 24.96 -17.56
C TYR A 464 -18.11 25.04 -18.51
N ASN A 465 -16.98 24.51 -18.06
CA ASN A 465 -15.65 24.76 -18.61
C ASN A 465 -15.36 26.26 -18.70
N ALA A 466 -15.45 26.85 -19.89
CA ALA A 466 -15.25 28.28 -20.13
C ALA A 466 -16.54 29.00 -20.57
N THR A 467 -17.67 28.27 -20.67
CA THR A 467 -18.92 28.82 -21.17
C THR A 467 -19.77 29.33 -20.01
N LEU A 468 -20.02 30.64 -20.01
CA LEU A 468 -20.98 31.28 -19.11
C LEU A 468 -22.40 30.89 -19.50
N GLN A 469 -23.18 30.46 -18.53
CA GLN A 469 -24.50 29.89 -18.71
C GLN A 469 -25.47 30.48 -17.68
N LEU A 470 -26.58 31.03 -18.15
CA LEU A 470 -27.70 31.38 -17.30
C LEU A 470 -28.66 30.19 -17.31
N SER A 471 -28.91 29.58 -16.14
CA SER A 471 -29.69 28.35 -16.03
C SER A 471 -31.04 28.61 -15.36
N PRO A 472 -32.13 28.78 -16.13
CA PRO A 472 -33.48 28.89 -15.58
C PRO A 472 -33.86 27.60 -14.85
N ARG A 473 -34.57 27.72 -13.73
CA ARG A 473 -34.91 26.58 -12.88
C ARG A 473 -36.18 25.89 -13.36
N THR A 474 -37.08 26.65 -13.98
CA THR A 474 -38.37 26.19 -14.52
C THR A 474 -38.74 27.05 -15.74
N PRO A 475 -39.74 26.64 -16.56
CA PRO A 475 -40.26 27.48 -17.64
C PRO A 475 -40.77 28.84 -17.17
N GLY A 476 -41.27 28.96 -15.93
CA GLY A 476 -41.73 30.22 -15.36
C GLY A 476 -40.63 31.27 -15.17
N ASP A 477 -39.37 30.86 -15.19
CA ASP A 477 -38.23 31.78 -15.18
C ASP A 477 -37.98 32.42 -16.56
N LEU A 478 -38.73 32.04 -17.60
CA LEU A 478 -38.74 32.66 -18.95
C LEU A 478 -40.00 33.51 -19.13
N ASN A 479 -39.94 34.80 -18.80
CA ASN A 479 -41.08 35.70 -18.89
C ASN A 479 -41.12 36.43 -20.25
N THR A 480 -42.12 36.10 -21.07
CA THR A 480 -42.35 36.71 -22.40
C THR A 480 -43.24 37.94 -22.38
N THR A 481 -43.75 38.34 -21.20
CA THR A 481 -44.56 39.56 -21.04
C THR A 481 -43.64 40.77 -21.04
N LEU A 482 -43.27 41.22 -22.24
CA LEU A 482 -42.54 42.46 -22.44
C LEU A 482 -43.52 43.61 -22.15
N MET A 483 -43.25 44.45 -21.14
CA MET A 483 -44.12 45.61 -20.88
C MET A 483 -44.18 46.50 -22.12
N GLY A 484 -45.31 46.45 -22.83
CA GLY A 484 -45.56 47.27 -24.00
C GLY A 484 -45.72 48.72 -23.59
N VAL A 485 -44.79 49.57 -24.04
CA VAL A 485 -45.06 51.01 -24.12
C VAL A 485 -46.16 51.18 -25.16
N THR A 486 -47.42 51.20 -24.73
CA THR A 486 -48.52 51.59 -25.59
C THR A 486 -48.35 53.09 -25.83
N HIS A 487 -47.81 53.46 -26.99
CA HIS A 487 -47.91 54.82 -27.49
C HIS A 487 -49.41 55.11 -27.66
N LYS A 488 -49.98 55.85 -26.70
CA LYS A 488 -51.31 56.42 -26.83
C LYS A 488 -51.23 57.47 -27.94
N THR A 489 -51.52 57.08 -29.18
CA THR A 489 -51.73 58.03 -30.27
C THR A 489 -52.86 58.97 -29.87
N ILE A 490 -52.52 60.24 -29.62
CA ILE A 490 -53.48 61.32 -29.47
C ILE A 490 -54.07 61.58 -30.87
N PRO A 491 -55.39 61.51 -31.07
CA PRO A 491 -56.00 61.84 -32.36
C PRO A 491 -55.82 63.33 -32.67
N PRO A 492 -55.69 63.72 -33.96
CA PRO A 492 -55.49 65.11 -34.33
C PRO A 492 -56.71 65.93 -33.93
N THR A 493 -56.50 66.97 -33.11
CA THR A 493 -57.54 67.91 -32.72
C THR A 493 -58.05 68.68 -33.93
N SER A 494 -59.37 68.77 -34.00
CA SER A 494 -60.11 69.51 -35.00
C SER A 494 -59.78 71.01 -34.97
N ARG A 495 -59.73 71.57 -36.17
CA ARG A 495 -59.64 72.99 -36.50
C ARG A 495 -60.56 73.85 -35.64
N TRP A 496 -59.98 74.85 -34.96
CA TRP A 496 -60.73 76.04 -34.56
C TRP A 496 -60.48 77.14 -35.60
N SER A 497 -61.57 77.46 -36.28
CA SER A 497 -61.74 78.56 -37.22
C SER A 497 -61.68 79.88 -36.45
N MET A 498 -60.73 80.76 -36.78
CA MET A 498 -60.84 82.19 -36.51
C MET A 498 -61.47 82.87 -37.73
N VAL A 499 -62.52 83.63 -37.50
CA VAL A 499 -63.19 84.55 -38.44
C VAL A 499 -63.34 85.88 -37.66
N PRO A 500 -63.24 87.05 -38.30
CA PRO A 500 -62.07 87.93 -38.27
C PRO A 500 -62.20 89.08 -37.28
#